data_AF-A0A2W5YSM8-F1
#
_entry.id   AF-A0A2W5YSM8-F1
#
_cell.length_a   1.000
_cell.length_b   1.000
_cell.length_c   1.000
_cell.angle_alpha   90.00
_cell.angle_beta   90.00
_cell.angle_gamma   90.00
#
_symmetry.space_group_name_H-M   'P 1'
#
loop_
_entity.id
_entity.type
_entity.pdbx_description
1 polymer ?
#
loop_
_entity_poly.entity_id
_entity_poly.type
_entity_poly.pdbx_seq_one_letter_code
_entity_poly.pdbx_strand_id
1 'polypeptide(L)'
;MFFRWSPQLRWEGVVHERLRGPHGRRVALPYVYAHYGYVMPFAEDARKGAQYAAFGAHGTPLTSEQARAADEHRDYKAVDAFYADRWANLLRFHGSHPPAAAPYIEQQKAAQEEHFAAIDALVRRHQRPAQRLKNALRAVNYEQRWRLRILDAARYGML
;
A
#
# COMPACT_ATOMS: atom_id res chain seq x y z
N MET A 1 7.80 -31.23 -12.52
CA MET A 1 7.97 -30.04 -11.66
C MET A 1 8.52 -30.51 -10.32
N PHE A 2 9.82 -30.35 -10.06
CA PHE A 2 10.43 -30.82 -8.82
C PHE A 2 10.33 -29.70 -7.77
N PHE A 3 9.43 -29.85 -6.80
CA PHE A 3 9.49 -29.04 -5.58
C PHE A 3 10.74 -29.48 -4.80
N ARG A 4 11.76 -28.63 -4.76
CA ARG A 4 12.96 -28.87 -3.94
C ARG A 4 12.65 -28.37 -2.52
N TRP A 5 12.28 -29.29 -1.63
CA TRP A 5 12.13 -29.00 -0.21
C TRP A 5 13.49 -28.55 0.34
N SER A 6 13.61 -27.27 0.70
CA SER A 6 14.74 -26.75 1.44
C SER A 6 14.28 -26.61 2.89
N PRO A 7 14.75 -27.44 3.83
CA PRO A 7 14.35 -27.37 5.25
C PRO A 7 14.72 -26.05 5.93
N GLN A 8 15.49 -25.20 5.25
CA GLN A 8 15.84 -23.86 5.71
C GLN A 8 14.83 -22.78 5.29
N LEU A 9 13.86 -23.12 4.43
CA LEU A 9 12.76 -22.22 4.10
C LEU A 9 11.75 -22.19 5.24
N ARG A 10 11.49 -20.99 5.77
CA ARG A 10 10.43 -20.79 6.75
C ARG A 10 9.69 -19.48 6.50
N TRP A 11 8.41 -19.49 6.82
CA TRP A 11 7.60 -18.29 6.87
C TRP A 11 7.77 -17.62 8.24
N GLU A 12 7.99 -16.30 8.24
CA GLU A 12 8.05 -15.47 9.45
C GLU A 12 7.04 -14.34 9.38
N GLY A 13 6.38 -14.04 10.50
CA GLY A 13 5.41 -12.94 10.62
C GLY A 13 3.96 -13.44 10.52
N VAL A 14 3.08 -12.92 11.38
CA VAL A 14 1.74 -13.48 11.57
C VAL A 14 0.72 -12.98 10.55
N VAL A 15 0.91 -11.77 10.02
CA VAL A 15 -0.02 -11.12 9.06
C VAL A 15 0.62 -10.88 7.69
N HIS A 16 1.90 -10.55 7.68
CA HIS A 16 2.68 -10.36 6.45
C HIS A 16 3.78 -11.40 6.44
N GLU A 17 3.40 -12.65 6.18
CA GLU A 17 4.32 -13.77 6.13
C GLU A 17 5.48 -13.46 5.16
N ARG A 18 6.70 -13.69 5.62
CA ARG A 18 7.93 -13.47 4.86
C ARG A 18 8.63 -14.80 4.69
N LEU A 19 8.87 -15.20 3.44
CA LEU A 19 9.69 -16.36 3.16
C LEU A 19 11.17 -16.04 3.41
N ARG A 20 11.74 -16.68 4.43
CA ARG A 20 13.19 -16.67 4.69
C ARG A 20 13.82 -17.87 4.01
N GLY A 21 14.92 -17.62 3.31
CA GLY A 21 15.76 -18.64 2.69
C GLY A 21 16.92 -19.10 3.57
N PRO A 22 17.79 -19.95 3.01
CA PRO A 22 19.01 -20.39 3.66
C PRO A 22 19.83 -19.19 4.19
N HIS A 23 20.36 -19.33 5.41
CA HIS A 23 21.14 -18.28 6.10
C HIS A 23 20.35 -17.01 6.48
N GLY A 24 19.02 -17.08 6.61
CA GLY A 24 18.19 -15.97 7.10
C GLY A 24 17.96 -14.83 6.10
N ARG A 25 18.45 -14.99 4.86
CA ARG A 25 18.23 -14.03 3.78
C ARG A 25 16.77 -14.04 3.35
N ARG A 26 16.20 -12.87 3.06
CA ARG A 26 14.83 -12.78 2.53
C ARG A 26 14.84 -13.28 1.09
N VAL A 27 13.97 -14.24 0.79
CA VAL A 27 13.68 -14.58 -0.60
C VAL A 27 12.77 -13.48 -1.13
N ALA A 28 13.24 -12.73 -2.12
CA ALA A 28 12.44 -11.73 -2.77
C ALA A 28 11.39 -12.44 -3.64
N LEU A 29 10.20 -12.66 -3.10
CA LEU A 29 9.05 -12.99 -3.92
C LEU A 29 8.68 -11.75 -4.73
N PRO A 30 8.33 -11.89 -6.02
CA PRO A 30 7.82 -10.78 -6.81
C PRO A 30 6.53 -10.27 -6.16
N TYR A 31 6.66 -9.24 -5.33
CA TYR A 31 5.54 -8.57 -4.69
C TYR A 31 5.29 -7.27 -5.43
N VAL A 32 4.10 -7.16 -6.01
CA VAL A 32 3.65 -5.95 -6.71
C VAL A 32 2.98 -5.05 -5.69
N TYR A 33 3.74 -4.11 -5.11
CA TYR A 33 3.12 -2.93 -4.49
C TYR A 33 2.73 -1.97 -5.61
N ALA A 34 1.42 -1.82 -5.86
CA ALA A 34 0.91 -0.63 -6.52
C ALA A 34 0.61 0.40 -5.42
N HIS A 35 1.21 1.59 -5.54
CA HIS A 35 1.07 2.70 -4.58
C HIS A 35 -0.04 3.67 -5.02
N TYR A 36 -0.91 4.08 -4.08
CA TYR A 36 -2.09 4.98 -4.12
C TYR A 36 -3.33 4.51 -4.89
N GLY A 37 -4.58 4.74 -4.46
CA GLY A 37 -5.09 5.57 -3.36
C GLY A 37 -5.46 4.81 -2.09
N TYR A 38 -5.80 5.54 -1.04
CA TYR A 38 -6.59 4.95 0.03
C TYR A 38 -8.00 4.76 -0.54
N VAL A 39 -8.22 3.59 -1.13
CA VAL A 39 -9.44 3.26 -1.92
C VAL A 39 -10.59 2.78 -1.06
N MET A 40 -10.35 2.62 0.23
CA MET A 40 -11.31 2.07 1.16
C MET A 40 -11.72 3.17 2.13
N PRO A 41 -13.01 3.30 2.45
CA PRO A 41 -13.45 4.11 3.58
C PRO A 41 -12.67 3.78 4.85
N PHE A 42 -12.49 4.76 5.74
CA PHE A 42 -11.75 4.55 6.98
C PHE A 42 -12.36 3.43 7.84
N ALA A 43 -13.67 3.26 7.80
CA ALA A 43 -14.38 2.19 8.51
C ALA A 43 -13.91 0.80 8.06
N GLU A 44 -13.65 0.62 6.77
CA GLU A 44 -13.15 -0.65 6.25
C GLU A 44 -11.71 -0.92 6.66
N ASP A 45 -10.84 0.09 6.65
CA ASP A 45 -9.46 -0.07 7.10
C ASP A 45 -9.36 -0.23 8.61
N ALA A 46 -10.24 0.40 9.39
CA ALA A 46 -10.36 0.16 10.83
C ALA A 46 -10.73 -1.30 11.12
N ARG A 47 -11.69 -1.87 10.38
CA ARG A 47 -12.05 -3.29 10.47
C ARG A 47 -10.88 -4.21 10.11
N LYS A 48 -10.16 -3.90 9.03
CA LYS A 48 -8.94 -4.60 8.65
C LYS A 48 -7.86 -4.51 9.73
N GLY A 49 -7.67 -3.32 10.30
CA GLY A 49 -6.73 -3.07 11.40
C GLY A 49 -7.06 -3.88 12.64
N ALA A 50 -8.34 -3.94 13.03
CA ALA A 50 -8.81 -4.75 14.14
C ALA A 50 -8.56 -6.25 13.90
N GLN A 51 -8.82 -6.74 12.68
CA GLN A 51 -8.51 -8.12 12.29
C GLN A 51 -7.00 -8.40 12.39
N TYR A 52 -6.16 -7.48 11.92
CA TYR A 52 -4.70 -7.64 11.98
C TYR A 52 -4.20 -7.62 13.44
N ALA A 53 -4.77 -6.76 14.28
CA ALA A 53 -4.46 -6.72 15.70
C ALA A 53 -4.86 -8.03 16.40
N ALA A 54 -6.00 -8.63 16.03
CA ALA A 54 -6.41 -9.96 16.53
C ALA A 54 -5.42 -11.08 16.14
N PHE A 55 -4.70 -10.90 15.03
CA PHE A 55 -3.59 -11.77 14.61
C PHE A 55 -2.23 -11.35 15.18
N GLY A 56 -2.19 -10.47 16.18
CA GLY A 56 -0.94 -10.07 16.85
C GLY A 56 -0.10 -9.04 16.08
N ALA A 57 -0.67 -8.31 15.13
CA ALA A 57 0.00 -7.13 14.58
C ALA A 57 0.19 -6.07 15.67
N HIS A 58 1.38 -5.46 15.71
CA HIS A 58 1.69 -4.41 16.67
C HIS A 58 1.03 -3.07 16.31
N GLY A 59 0.71 -2.29 17.33
CA GLY A 59 0.10 -0.97 17.23
C GLY A 59 -1.39 -0.96 17.56
N THR A 60 -1.91 0.19 17.96
CA THR A 60 -3.34 0.37 18.23
C THR A 60 -4.04 0.71 16.92
N PRO A 61 -4.99 -0.10 16.42
CA PRO A 61 -5.73 0.25 15.21
C PRO A 61 -6.65 1.45 15.44
N LEU A 62 -7.06 2.11 14.36
CA LEU A 62 -8.14 3.10 14.39
C LEU A 62 -9.42 2.44 14.92
N THR A 63 -10.15 3.11 15.81
CA THR A 63 -11.43 2.57 16.28
C THR A 63 -12.52 2.74 15.22
N SER A 64 -13.54 1.89 15.26
CA SER A 64 -14.70 2.02 14.36
C SER A 64 -15.41 3.37 14.51
N GLU A 65 -15.45 3.94 15.71
CA GLU A 65 -16.04 5.25 15.97
C GLU A 65 -15.22 6.38 15.30
N GLN A 66 -13.91 6.39 15.49
CA GLN A 66 -13.02 7.37 14.87
C GLN A 66 -13.08 7.30 13.33
N ALA A 67 -13.17 6.08 12.80
CA ALA A 67 -13.28 5.83 11.38
C ALA A 67 -14.60 6.35 10.80
N ARG A 68 -15.73 6.03 11.45
CA ARG A 68 -17.05 6.52 11.04
C ARG A 68 -17.16 8.04 11.16
N ALA A 69 -16.58 8.66 12.18
CA ALA A 69 -16.55 10.11 12.30
C ALA A 69 -15.87 10.79 11.09
N ALA A 70 -14.80 10.18 10.57
CA ALA A 70 -14.14 10.66 9.36
C ALA A 70 -14.98 10.43 8.10
N ASP A 71 -15.56 9.25 7.92
CA ASP A 71 -16.33 8.90 6.72
C ASP A 71 -17.69 9.62 6.65
N GLU A 72 -18.45 9.66 7.76
CA GLU A 72 -19.82 10.16 7.82
C GLU A 72 -19.89 11.66 8.13
N HIS A 73 -18.96 12.17 8.95
CA HIS A 73 -19.00 13.55 9.45
C HIS A 73 -17.82 14.41 9.00
N ARG A 74 -16.91 13.85 8.18
CA ARG A 74 -15.70 14.54 7.72
C ARG A 74 -14.81 15.03 8.88
N ASP A 75 -14.91 14.41 10.07
CA ASP A 75 -14.02 14.67 11.19
C ASP A 75 -12.73 13.84 11.04
N TYR A 76 -11.77 14.42 10.33
CA TYR A 76 -10.50 13.75 10.04
C TYR A 76 -9.49 13.83 11.19
N LYS A 77 -9.81 14.39 12.37
CA LYS A 77 -8.79 14.67 13.40
C LYS A 77 -8.05 13.41 13.85
N ALA A 78 -8.79 12.35 14.19
CA ALA A 78 -8.20 11.09 14.67
C ALA A 78 -7.43 10.35 13.56
N VAL A 79 -8.04 10.27 12.37
CA VAL A 79 -7.45 9.68 11.17
C VAL A 79 -6.16 10.38 10.77
N ASP A 80 -6.16 11.72 10.78
CA ASP A 80 -5.02 12.51 10.38
C ASP A 80 -3.82 12.30 11.30
N ALA A 81 -4.07 12.24 12.61
CA ALA A 81 -3.04 11.90 13.58
C ALA A 81 -2.54 10.46 13.39
N PHE A 82 -3.45 9.50 13.19
CA PHE A 82 -3.10 8.09 13.03
C PHE A 82 -2.21 7.82 11.80
N TYR A 83 -2.47 8.51 10.69
CA TYR A 83 -1.75 8.32 9.43
C TYR A 83 -0.71 9.40 9.13
N ALA A 84 -0.42 10.34 10.04
CA ALA A 84 0.46 11.49 9.79
C ALA A 84 1.78 11.12 9.09
N ASP A 85 2.49 10.11 9.60
CA ASP A 85 3.75 9.63 9.02
C ASP A 85 3.56 8.98 7.63
N ARG A 86 2.40 8.34 7.40
CA ARG A 86 2.08 7.73 6.11
C ARG A 86 1.75 8.80 5.09
N TRP A 87 0.91 9.78 5.43
CA TRP A 87 0.53 10.90 4.56
C TRP A 87 1.75 11.60 3.96
N ALA A 88 2.75 11.88 4.78
CA ALA A 88 4.00 12.49 4.30
C ALA A 88 4.72 11.65 3.24
N ASN A 89 4.67 10.32 3.34
CA ASN A 89 5.47 9.41 2.50
C ASN A 89 4.70 8.78 1.33
N LEU A 90 3.43 9.11 1.15
CA LEU A 90 2.63 8.54 0.07
C LEU A 90 2.96 9.13 -1.30
N LEU A 91 2.96 8.26 -2.31
CA LEU A 91 3.21 8.62 -3.70
C LEU A 91 1.91 8.39 -4.45
N ARG A 92 1.53 9.33 -5.32
CA ARG A 92 0.40 9.15 -6.23
C ARG A 92 0.72 8.07 -7.27
N PHE A 93 -0.27 7.26 -7.61
CA PHE A 93 -0.15 6.30 -8.71
C PHE A 93 -0.12 7.04 -10.05
N HIS A 94 0.82 6.69 -10.92
CA HIS A 94 0.96 7.28 -12.27
C HIS A 94 1.00 6.22 -13.39
N GLY A 95 0.68 4.96 -13.08
CA GLY A 95 0.70 3.88 -14.05
C GLY A 95 -0.64 3.64 -14.75
N SER A 96 -0.67 2.63 -15.61
CA SER A 96 -1.92 2.05 -16.12
C SER A 96 -2.35 0.87 -15.26
N HIS A 97 -3.65 0.69 -15.09
CA HIS A 97 -4.21 -0.51 -14.49
C HIS A 97 -4.41 -1.60 -15.55
N PRO A 98 -4.36 -2.89 -15.19
CA PRO A 98 -4.70 -3.96 -16.12
C PRO A 98 -6.10 -3.75 -16.74
N PRO A 99 -6.31 -4.05 -18.04
CA PRO A 99 -7.60 -3.82 -18.70
C PRO A 99 -8.79 -4.46 -17.96
N ALA A 100 -8.60 -5.65 -17.38
CA ALA A 100 -9.63 -6.34 -16.61
C ALA A 100 -10.04 -5.61 -15.32
N ALA A 101 -9.17 -4.77 -14.75
CA ALA A 101 -9.43 -4.02 -13.53
C ALA A 101 -9.93 -2.59 -13.80
N ALA A 102 -9.75 -2.07 -15.01
CA ALA A 102 -10.05 -0.69 -15.35
C ALA A 102 -11.53 -0.31 -15.09
N PRO A 103 -12.55 -1.10 -15.49
CA PRO A 103 -13.95 -0.73 -15.25
C PRO A 103 -14.28 -0.60 -13.75
N TYR A 104 -13.78 -1.53 -12.94
CA TYR A 104 -13.98 -1.49 -11.49
C TYR A 104 -13.32 -0.27 -10.87
N ILE A 105 -12.10 0.08 -11.30
CA ILE A 105 -11.38 1.23 -10.77
C ILE A 105 -12.09 2.53 -11.12
N GLU A 106 -12.58 2.69 -12.35
CA GLU A 106 -13.35 3.88 -12.73
C GLU A 106 -14.68 3.96 -11.96
N GLN A 107 -15.36 2.83 -11.75
CA GLN A 107 -16.55 2.79 -10.89
C GLN A 107 -16.23 3.25 -9.45
N GLN A 108 -15.13 2.76 -8.86
CA GLN A 108 -14.72 3.16 -7.52
C GLN A 108 -14.30 4.63 -7.44
N LYS A 109 -13.60 5.15 -8.46
CA LYS A 109 -13.26 6.58 -8.57
C LYS A 109 -14.50 7.46 -8.57
N ALA A 110 -15.50 7.10 -9.35
CA ALA A 110 -16.76 7.85 -9.40
C ALA A 110 -17.53 7.75 -8.08
N ALA A 111 -17.64 6.55 -7.52
CA ALA A 111 -18.39 6.33 -6.28
C ALA A 111 -17.76 7.01 -5.05
N GLN A 112 -16.44 7.22 -5.06
CA GLN A 112 -15.67 7.73 -3.93
C GLN A 112 -14.93 9.04 -4.22
N GLU A 113 -15.39 9.83 -5.20
CA GLU A 113 -14.71 11.05 -5.64
C GLU A 113 -14.42 12.02 -4.49
N GLU A 114 -15.42 12.28 -3.63
CA GLU A 114 -15.27 13.17 -2.48
C GLU A 114 -14.24 12.64 -1.47
N HIS A 115 -14.25 11.33 -1.21
CA HIS A 115 -13.28 10.70 -0.33
C HIS A 115 -11.86 10.87 -0.89
N PHE A 116 -11.66 10.61 -2.18
CA PHE A 116 -10.36 10.83 -2.82
C PHE A 116 -9.90 12.28 -2.75
N ALA A 117 -10.80 13.23 -2.96
CA ALA A 117 -10.47 14.65 -2.84
C ALA A 117 -10.03 15.02 -1.40
N ALA A 118 -10.73 14.49 -0.39
CA ALA A 118 -10.37 14.70 1.02
C ALA A 118 -9.00 14.09 1.37
N ILE A 119 -8.75 12.85 0.94
CA ILE A 119 -7.46 12.17 1.11
C ILE A 119 -6.33 12.95 0.42
N ASP A 120 -6.53 13.41 -0.80
CA ASP A 120 -5.57 14.24 -1.54
C ASP A 120 -5.24 15.53 -0.77
N ALA A 121 -6.25 16.17 -0.17
CA ALA A 121 -6.06 17.37 0.66
C ALA A 121 -5.22 17.08 1.92
N LEU A 122 -5.52 15.99 2.63
CA LEU A 122 -4.75 15.55 3.80
C LEU A 122 -3.29 15.29 3.44
N VAL A 123 -3.04 14.53 2.37
CA VAL A 123 -1.67 14.25 1.92
C VAL A 123 -0.92 15.52 1.53
N ARG A 124 -1.54 16.43 0.79
CA ARG A 124 -0.89 17.71 0.43
C ARG A 124 -0.49 18.53 1.64
N ARG A 125 -1.28 18.49 2.73
CA ARG A 125 -0.99 19.17 4.00
C ARG A 125 0.24 18.60 4.69
N HIS A 126 0.43 17.28 4.64
CA HIS A 126 1.59 16.61 5.26
C HIS A 126 2.87 16.63 4.41
N GLN A 127 2.74 16.87 3.11
CA GLN A 127 3.88 16.92 2.19
C GLN A 127 4.48 18.33 2.09
N ARG A 128 5.37 18.64 3.04
CA ARG A 128 6.24 19.83 3.00
C ARG A 128 7.17 19.80 1.75
N PRO A 129 7.73 20.95 1.31
CA PRO A 129 8.57 21.01 0.10
C PRO A 129 9.69 19.97 0.05
N ALA A 130 10.42 19.77 1.15
CA ALA A 130 11.47 18.75 1.25
C ALA A 130 10.93 17.32 1.04
N GLN A 131 9.74 17.03 1.58
CA GLN A 131 9.10 15.73 1.43
C GLN A 131 8.58 15.52 0.00
N ARG A 132 8.07 16.56 -0.66
CA ARG A 132 7.68 16.51 -2.08
C ARG A 132 8.87 16.19 -2.96
N LEU A 133 10.02 16.83 -2.75
CA LEU A 133 11.26 16.53 -3.47
C LEU A 133 11.70 15.07 -3.25
N LYS A 134 11.74 14.63 -1.99
CA LYS A 134 12.06 13.24 -1.64
C LYS A 134 11.10 12.26 -2.33
N ASN A 135 9.81 12.55 -2.35
CA ASN A 135 8.80 11.73 -2.99
C ASN A 135 8.92 11.72 -4.52
N ALA A 136 9.27 12.85 -5.14
CA ALA A 136 9.55 12.92 -6.57
C ALA A 136 10.74 12.04 -6.96
N LEU A 137 11.84 12.11 -6.21
CA LEU A 137 13.00 11.23 -6.41
C LEU A 137 12.64 9.74 -6.23
N ARG A 138 11.81 9.43 -5.23
CA ARG A 138 11.30 8.07 -5.02
C ARG A 138 10.44 7.61 -6.20
N ALA A 139 9.55 8.47 -6.72
CA ALA A 139 8.70 8.14 -7.86
C ALA A 139 9.53 7.80 -9.10
N VAL A 140 10.54 8.62 -9.42
CA VAL A 140 11.48 8.36 -10.53
C VAL A 140 12.22 7.03 -10.34
N ASN A 141 12.73 6.76 -9.14
CA ASN A 141 13.41 5.50 -8.83
C ASN A 141 12.47 4.29 -8.97
N TYR A 142 11.22 4.40 -8.50
CA TYR A 142 10.21 3.36 -8.67
C TYR A 142 9.92 3.08 -10.14
N GLU A 143 9.74 4.11 -10.95
CA GLU A 143 9.50 3.97 -12.39
C GLU A 143 10.68 3.31 -13.10
N GLN A 144 11.91 3.75 -12.80
CA GLN A 144 13.12 3.15 -13.36
C GLN A 144 13.24 1.67 -12.99
N ARG A 145 13.00 1.30 -11.72
CA ARG A 145 13.01 -0.11 -11.29
C ARG A 145 11.98 -0.95 -12.02
N TRP A 146 10.78 -0.41 -12.27
CA TRP A 146 9.75 -1.11 -13.03
C TRP A 146 10.15 -1.32 -14.48
N ARG A 147 10.69 -0.29 -15.15
CA ARG A 147 11.23 -0.42 -16.52
C ARG A 147 12.33 -1.47 -16.60
N LEU A 148 13.25 -1.48 -15.63
CA LEU A 148 14.34 -2.45 -15.58
C LEU A 148 13.84 -3.88 -15.29
N ARG A 149 12.75 -4.06 -14.53
CA ARG A 149 12.14 -5.39 -14.31
C ARG A 149 11.60 -6.01 -15.60
N ILE A 150 11.10 -5.20 -16.53
CA ILE A 150 10.67 -5.69 -17.84
C ILE A 150 11.87 -6.27 -18.60
N LEU A 151 13.05 -5.63 -18.48
CA LEU A 151 14.29 -6.12 -19.09
C LEU A 151 14.79 -7.42 -18.42
N ASP A 152 14.67 -7.53 -17.09
CA ASP A 152 14.98 -8.78 -16.39
C ASP A 152 13.99 -9.90 -16.75
N ALA A 153 12.69 -9.61 -16.88
CA ALA A 153 11.69 -10.59 -17.30
C ALA A 153 11.96 -11.11 -18.72
N ALA A 154 12.38 -10.23 -19.64
CA ALA A 154 12.83 -10.62 -20.98
C ALA A 154 14.03 -11.57 -20.94
N ARG A 155 14.99 -11.34 -20.02
CA ARG A 155 16.15 -12.22 -19.82
C ARG A 155 15.79 -13.64 -19.37
N TYR A 156 14.62 -13.81 -18.73
CA TYR A 156 14.12 -15.12 -18.28
C TYR A 156 13.01 -15.70 -19.16
N GLY A 157 12.74 -15.11 -20.33
CA GLY A 157 11.75 -15.62 -21.29
C GLY A 157 10.30 -15.58 -20.80
N MET A 158 9.95 -14.62 -19.92
CA MET A 158 8.61 -14.48 -19.33
C MET A 158 7.74 -13.40 -20.02
N LEU A 159 8.06 -13.03 -21.25
CA LEU A 159 7.29 -12.08 -22.07
C LEU A 159 6.87 -12.72 -23.40
#